data_AF-C5FQA8-F1
#
_entry.id   AF-C5FQA8-F1
#
_cell.length_a   1.000
_cell.length_b   1.000
_cell.length_c   1.000
_cell.angle_alpha   90.00
_cell.angle_beta   90.00
_cell.angle_gamma   90.00
#
_symmetry.space_group_name_H-M   'P 1'
#
loop_
_entity.id
_entity.type
_entity.pdbx_description
1 polymer ?
#
loop_
_entity_poly.entity_id
_entity_poly.type
_entity_poly.pdbx_seq_one_letter_code
_entity_poly.pdbx_strand_id
1 'polypeptide(L)'
;MEDVKCDGDDHRFIQKYVHAIHSLRLITEMVQDIEGNKVRRIESAIDKLTVRYSFFVTPSDAQIRADVELVWNMVYKLAVRTSFNNQCQEALVHLLVCVKHSPPVPRLKKEGQPPPSQKPRKPNLGEKKGQGSKAKVKPPSTCSSSNSSQSGGVPIPPEEGDIKGREEKKSGTSLPKDAGAVAEGVSTRLDGVSNEASNPPSTLQIDKMTLWQDLPYLDVYLLEKFTKLANLPLLERCNFAFFVGRMISASIDDYKFGLLALWLIREALEKPRTLNEVYSGDENKDEESEAEETHTEGKKKGKGKKNGKGKAKRNGQKKQNQQQKQTQGHNVNGKSLDDLALNDLLPPCVALIESCGKKLAEFSKKNITYKGENKKWAVVGKLAKAIGEDEAGFSLKRWMYWRTRLKSFIRYGLQGIVYDARRALNVLCNAGRMSGIRIPGDMEYFQKVVRYRIKHKGKDARDTNDDLQWVEDWVGP
;
A
#
# COMPACT_ATOMS: atom_id res chain seq x y z
N MET A 1 1.31 -31.35 17.56
CA MET A 1 1.34 -32.06 18.85
C MET A 1 0.77 -33.42 18.58
N GLU A 2 1.66 -34.38 18.35
CA GLU A 2 1.30 -35.76 18.09
C GLU A 2 0.89 -36.41 19.42
N ASP A 3 -0.19 -37.18 19.38
CA ASP A 3 -0.80 -37.85 20.52
C ASP A 3 0.19 -38.79 21.23
N VAL A 4 0.70 -38.33 22.36
CA VAL A 4 1.21 -39.23 23.40
C VAL A 4 -0.03 -39.93 23.95
N LYS A 5 -0.20 -41.22 23.60
CA LYS A 5 -1.26 -42.08 24.12
C LYS A 5 -1.34 -41.96 25.64
N CYS A 6 -2.36 -41.26 26.12
CA CYS A 6 -2.63 -41.11 27.53
C CYS A 6 -3.44 -42.33 27.96
N ASP A 7 -2.75 -43.40 28.34
CA ASP A 7 -3.35 -44.60 28.93
C ASP A 7 -3.76 -44.30 30.38
N GLY A 8 -5.03 -43.93 30.58
CA GLY A 8 -5.62 -43.79 31.93
C GLY A 8 -6.85 -42.88 31.94
N ASP A 9 -7.94 -43.37 32.54
CA ASP A 9 -9.32 -42.84 32.60
C ASP A 9 -9.51 -41.42 33.21
N ASP A 10 -8.54 -40.51 33.13
CA ASP A 10 -8.65 -39.14 33.66
C ASP A 10 -8.49 -38.07 32.55
N HIS A 11 -9.30 -38.19 31.50
CA HIS A 11 -9.40 -37.21 30.40
C HIS A 11 -10.10 -35.88 30.78
N ARG A 12 -10.20 -35.54 32.07
CA ARG A 12 -10.81 -34.26 32.52
C ARG A 12 -10.07 -33.03 31.97
N PHE A 13 -8.81 -33.18 31.58
CA PHE A 13 -8.01 -32.11 30.98
C PHE A 13 -8.36 -31.86 29.51
N ILE A 14 -8.73 -32.89 28.75
CA ILE A 14 -9.13 -32.75 27.33
C ILE A 14 -10.43 -31.95 27.23
N GLN A 15 -11.41 -32.23 28.09
CA GLN A 15 -12.68 -31.51 28.07
C GLN A 15 -12.49 -30.03 28.42
N LYS A 16 -11.64 -29.70 29.39
CA LYS A 16 -11.28 -28.31 29.73
C LYS A 16 -10.55 -27.62 28.58
N TYR A 17 -9.66 -28.32 27.88
CA TYR A 17 -8.93 -27.82 26.72
C TYR A 17 -9.86 -27.54 25.53
N VAL A 18 -10.79 -28.45 25.23
CA VAL A 18 -11.81 -28.27 24.18
C VAL A 18 -12.74 -27.09 24.49
N HIS A 19 -13.17 -26.94 25.75
CA HIS A 19 -13.97 -25.78 26.17
C HIS A 19 -13.20 -24.45 26.05
N ALA A 20 -11.91 -24.43 26.38
CA ALA A 20 -11.07 -23.26 26.22
C ALA A 20 -10.88 -22.89 24.73
N ILE A 21 -10.65 -23.87 23.86
CA ILE A 21 -10.56 -23.64 22.40
C ILE A 21 -11.87 -23.09 21.84
N HIS A 22 -13.01 -23.67 22.21
CA HIS A 22 -14.31 -23.20 21.73
C HIS A 22 -14.60 -21.76 22.20
N SER A 23 -14.28 -21.45 23.46
CA SER A 23 -14.43 -20.09 24.00
C SER A 23 -13.52 -19.10 23.30
N LEU A 24 -12.26 -19.47 23.03
CA LEU A 24 -11.31 -18.63 22.28
C LEU A 24 -11.76 -18.42 20.83
N ARG A 25 -12.31 -19.45 20.18
CA ARG A 25 -12.89 -19.34 18.84
C ARG A 25 -14.08 -18.38 18.82
N LEU A 26 -15.04 -18.54 19.73
CA LEU A 26 -16.19 -17.63 19.86
C LEU A 26 -15.74 -16.20 20.15
N ILE A 27 -14.79 -15.99 21.06
CA ILE A 27 -14.23 -14.66 21.34
C ILE A 27 -13.55 -14.09 20.09
N THR A 28 -12.82 -14.92 19.33
CA THR A 28 -12.17 -14.49 18.09
C THR A 28 -13.20 -14.10 17.02
N GLU A 29 -14.23 -14.92 16.81
CA GLU A 29 -15.35 -14.64 15.90
C GLU A 29 -16.10 -13.37 16.32
N MET A 30 -16.39 -13.18 17.62
CA MET A 30 -17.00 -11.96 18.15
C MET A 30 -16.12 -10.73 17.97
N VAL A 31 -14.80 -10.84 18.19
CA VAL A 31 -13.85 -9.74 17.97
C VAL A 31 -13.79 -9.39 16.50
N GLN A 32 -13.70 -10.39 15.61
CA GLN A 32 -13.77 -10.22 14.15
C GLN A 32 -15.11 -9.59 13.73
N ASP A 33 -16.22 -9.93 14.36
CA ASP A 33 -17.52 -9.31 14.11
C ASP A 33 -17.55 -7.85 14.56
N ILE A 34 -17.05 -7.53 15.76
CA ILE A 34 -16.95 -6.16 16.28
C ILE A 34 -16.05 -5.31 15.38
N GLU A 35 -14.97 -5.88 14.89
CA GLU A 35 -14.01 -5.26 14.00
C GLU A 35 -14.56 -5.06 12.59
N GLY A 36 -15.16 -6.11 12.02
CA GLY A 36 -15.90 -6.06 10.76
C GLY A 36 -17.06 -5.07 10.82
N ASN A 37 -17.70 -4.89 11.97
CA ASN A 37 -18.74 -3.88 12.17
C ASN A 37 -18.20 -2.45 12.00
N LYS A 38 -16.91 -2.18 12.22
CA LYS A 38 -16.34 -0.84 11.99
C LYS A 38 -16.22 -0.53 10.50
N VAL A 39 -15.73 -1.48 9.69
CA VAL A 39 -15.65 -1.32 8.23
C VAL A 39 -17.05 -1.28 7.61
N ARG A 40 -17.97 -2.16 8.04
CA ARG A 40 -19.39 -2.16 7.62
C ARG A 40 -20.10 -0.83 7.89
N ARG A 41 -19.72 -0.10 8.95
CA ARG A 41 -20.25 1.25 9.20
C ARG A 41 -19.80 2.27 8.15
N ILE A 42 -18.55 2.18 7.68
CA ILE A 42 -18.01 3.04 6.62
C ILE A 42 -18.71 2.72 5.29
N GLU A 43 -18.82 1.43 4.96
CA GLU A 43 -19.57 0.94 3.78
C GLU A 43 -21.02 1.44 3.81
N SER A 44 -21.73 1.25 4.93
CA SER A 44 -23.10 1.74 5.08
C SER A 44 -23.21 3.27 4.95
N ALA A 45 -22.19 4.04 5.35
CA ALA A 45 -22.17 5.48 5.15
C ALA A 45 -22.01 5.83 3.66
N ILE A 46 -21.12 5.14 2.94
CA ILE A 46 -20.93 5.28 1.49
C ILE A 46 -22.24 4.95 0.75
N ASP A 47 -22.90 3.84 1.10
CA ASP A 47 -24.17 3.43 0.49
C ASP A 47 -25.28 4.46 0.73
N LYS A 48 -25.41 4.94 1.96
CA LYS A 48 -26.41 5.97 2.31
C LYS A 48 -26.20 7.26 1.52
N LEU A 49 -24.95 7.69 1.35
CA LEU A 49 -24.64 8.86 0.53
C LEU A 49 -24.89 8.61 -0.95
N THR A 50 -24.55 7.42 -1.44
CA THR A 50 -24.81 7.00 -2.82
C THR A 50 -26.32 7.05 -3.11
N VAL A 51 -27.14 6.41 -2.28
CA VAL A 51 -28.61 6.45 -2.41
C VAL A 51 -29.14 7.87 -2.29
N ARG A 52 -28.66 8.65 -1.31
CA ARG A 52 -29.07 10.05 -1.10
C ARG A 52 -28.87 10.86 -2.37
N TYR A 53 -27.71 10.76 -3.01
CA TYR A 53 -27.35 11.62 -4.15
C TYR A 53 -27.74 11.06 -5.52
N SER A 54 -28.07 9.77 -5.61
CA SER A 54 -28.69 9.18 -6.81
C SER A 54 -30.16 9.61 -6.97
N PHE A 55 -30.92 9.67 -5.88
CA PHE A 55 -32.39 9.76 -5.93
C PHE A 55 -32.98 11.09 -5.45
N PHE A 56 -32.33 11.78 -4.51
CA PHE A 56 -32.94 12.95 -3.85
C PHE A 56 -32.44 14.27 -4.44
N VAL A 57 -33.01 15.38 -3.93
CA VAL A 57 -32.76 16.79 -4.28
C VAL A 57 -31.33 17.05 -4.74
N THR A 58 -31.14 17.87 -5.78
CA THR A 58 -29.82 18.34 -6.23
C THR A 58 -29.08 18.99 -5.07
N PRO A 59 -28.17 18.28 -4.38
CA PRO A 59 -27.45 18.86 -3.27
C PRO A 59 -26.51 19.96 -3.81
N SER A 60 -26.15 20.91 -2.96
CA SER A 60 -25.02 21.78 -3.27
C SER A 60 -23.73 20.98 -3.20
N ASP A 61 -22.75 21.29 -4.05
CA ASP A 61 -21.43 20.64 -4.02
C ASP A 61 -20.78 20.75 -2.63
N ALA A 62 -21.06 21.84 -1.90
CA ALA A 62 -20.64 22.04 -0.52
C ALA A 62 -21.21 20.98 0.45
N GLN A 63 -22.48 20.61 0.30
CA GLN A 63 -23.10 19.57 1.12
C GLN A 63 -22.51 18.20 0.80
N ILE A 64 -22.31 17.89 -0.48
CA ILE A 64 -21.71 16.61 -0.89
C ILE A 64 -20.29 16.50 -0.33
N ARG A 65 -19.49 17.57 -0.45
CA ARG A 65 -18.14 17.64 0.11
C ARG A 65 -18.15 17.37 1.61
N ALA A 66 -19.01 18.05 2.38
CA ALA A 66 -19.09 17.85 3.82
C ALA A 66 -19.44 16.40 4.20
N ASP A 67 -20.38 15.80 3.47
CA ASP A 67 -20.78 14.40 3.68
C ASP A 67 -19.65 13.41 3.33
N VAL A 68 -18.93 13.64 2.23
CA VAL A 68 -17.77 12.83 1.82
C VAL A 68 -16.62 12.93 2.84
N GLU A 69 -16.36 14.13 3.36
CA GLU A 69 -15.35 14.33 4.42
C GLU A 69 -15.71 13.60 5.72
N LEU A 70 -17.00 13.44 6.04
CA LEU A 70 -17.42 12.61 7.18
C LEU A 70 -17.01 11.14 6.98
N VAL A 71 -17.15 10.60 5.76
CA VAL A 71 -16.68 9.24 5.44
C VAL A 71 -15.16 9.15 5.60
N TRP A 72 -14.40 10.11 5.08
CA TRP A 72 -12.94 10.13 5.24
C TRP A 72 -12.49 10.27 6.69
N ASN A 73 -13.24 11.00 7.51
CA ASN A 73 -13.00 11.05 8.96
C ASN A 73 -13.23 9.68 9.63
N MET A 74 -14.23 8.91 9.19
CA MET A 74 -14.44 7.55 9.69
C MET A 74 -13.30 6.62 9.30
N VAL A 75 -12.85 6.68 8.03
CA VAL A 75 -11.69 5.94 7.52
C VAL A 75 -10.44 6.28 8.33
N TYR A 76 -10.14 7.58 8.50
CA TYR A 76 -8.98 8.04 9.26
C TYR A 76 -9.02 7.59 10.72
N LYS A 77 -10.16 7.77 11.42
CA LYS A 77 -10.30 7.34 12.83
C LYS A 77 -10.11 5.84 12.98
N LEU A 78 -10.60 5.04 12.03
CA LEU A 78 -10.39 3.61 12.04
C LEU A 78 -8.91 3.28 11.81
N ALA A 79 -8.29 3.87 10.80
CA ALA A 79 -6.89 3.66 10.45
C ALA A 79 -5.93 4.03 11.60
N VAL A 80 -6.16 5.13 12.32
CA VAL A 80 -5.27 5.56 13.41
C VAL A 80 -5.39 4.67 14.64
N ARG A 81 -6.61 4.21 14.96
CA ARG A 81 -6.91 3.45 16.19
C ARG A 81 -6.73 1.94 16.04
N THR A 82 -6.45 1.47 14.84
CA THR A 82 -6.31 0.05 14.53
C THR A 82 -4.83 -0.27 14.39
N SER A 83 -4.35 -1.21 15.19
CA SER A 83 -2.96 -1.69 15.11
C SER A 83 -2.58 -2.01 13.67
N PHE A 84 -1.39 -1.62 13.23
CA PHE A 84 -0.94 -1.83 11.86
C PHE A 84 -0.91 -3.31 11.44
N ASN A 85 -0.76 -4.25 12.39
CA ASN A 85 -0.81 -5.70 12.11
C ASN A 85 -2.24 -6.29 12.08
N ASN A 86 -3.27 -5.47 12.22
CA ASN A 86 -4.66 -5.93 12.29
C ASN A 86 -5.29 -5.99 10.88
N GLN A 87 -6.01 -7.09 10.61
CA GLN A 87 -6.69 -7.36 9.33
C GLN A 87 -7.72 -6.28 8.94
N CYS A 88 -8.26 -5.53 9.90
CA CYS A 88 -9.12 -4.37 9.64
C CYS A 88 -8.47 -3.32 8.75
N GLN A 89 -7.14 -3.10 8.88
CA GLN A 89 -6.43 -2.17 7.99
C GLN A 89 -6.48 -2.66 6.54
N GLU A 90 -6.34 -3.97 6.34
CA GLU A 90 -6.39 -4.59 5.02
C GLU A 90 -7.80 -4.52 4.44
N ALA A 91 -8.82 -4.86 5.24
CA ALA A 91 -10.22 -4.76 4.85
C ALA A 91 -10.61 -3.32 4.50
N LEU A 92 -10.10 -2.33 5.26
CA LEU A 92 -10.33 -0.91 4.99
C LEU A 92 -9.70 -0.48 3.65
N VAL A 93 -8.46 -0.89 3.37
CA VAL A 93 -7.81 -0.60 2.08
C VAL A 93 -8.53 -1.32 0.93
N HIS A 94 -8.95 -2.57 1.14
CA HIS A 94 -9.72 -3.33 0.16
C HIS A 94 -11.06 -2.64 -0.15
N LEU A 95 -11.78 -2.15 0.87
CA LEU A 95 -12.99 -1.33 0.67
C LEU A 95 -12.69 -0.13 -0.22
N LEU A 96 -11.62 0.64 0.04
CA LEU A 96 -11.26 1.79 -0.79
C LEU A 96 -10.92 1.41 -2.23
N VAL A 97 -10.27 0.26 -2.45
CA VAL A 97 -10.03 -0.28 -3.80
C VAL A 97 -11.35 -0.63 -4.48
N CYS A 98 -12.27 -1.32 -3.81
CA CYS A 98 -13.59 -1.65 -4.35
C CYS A 98 -14.40 -0.39 -4.69
N VAL A 99 -14.41 0.60 -3.80
CA VAL A 99 -15.08 1.89 -3.99
C VAL A 99 -14.51 2.63 -5.21
N LYS A 100 -13.17 2.66 -5.35
CA LYS A 100 -12.48 3.26 -6.50
C LYS A 100 -12.86 2.59 -7.84
N HIS A 101 -13.02 1.27 -7.86
CA HIS A 101 -13.35 0.52 -9.08
C HIS A 101 -14.84 0.21 -9.23
N SER A 102 -15.69 0.79 -8.38
CA SER A 102 -17.14 0.61 -8.46
C SER A 102 -17.71 1.30 -9.72
N PRO A 103 -18.85 0.84 -10.25
CA PRO A 103 -19.54 1.53 -11.34
C PRO A 103 -19.85 2.99 -10.97
N PRO A 104 -19.78 3.93 -11.93
CA PRO A 104 -20.12 5.32 -11.67
C PRO A 104 -21.55 5.44 -11.13
N VAL A 105 -21.75 6.27 -10.11
CA VAL A 105 -23.08 6.50 -9.53
C VAL A 105 -23.94 7.25 -10.56
N PRO A 106 -25.04 6.67 -11.07
CA PRO A 106 -25.89 7.32 -12.05
C PRO A 106 -26.71 8.41 -11.39
N ARG A 107 -26.84 9.56 -12.06
CA ARG A 107 -27.74 10.63 -11.65
C ARG A 107 -29.08 10.40 -12.34
N LEU A 108 -30.12 10.10 -11.57
CA LEU A 108 -31.47 10.01 -12.14
C LEU A 108 -31.85 11.39 -12.68
N LYS A 109 -32.15 11.46 -13.98
CA LYS A 109 -32.79 12.66 -14.54
C LYS A 109 -34.18 12.72 -13.92
N LYS A 110 -34.54 13.85 -13.28
CA LYS A 110 -35.93 14.07 -12.86
C LYS A 110 -36.80 14.08 -14.11
N GLU A 111 -37.58 13.02 -14.26
CA GLU A 111 -38.61 12.91 -15.29
C GLU A 111 -39.56 14.10 -15.11
N GLY A 112 -39.62 15.00 -16.10
CA GLY A 112 -40.43 16.22 -16.04
C GLY A 112 -39.67 17.54 -15.87
N GLN A 113 -38.34 17.57 -15.79
CA GLN A 113 -37.63 18.84 -15.97
C GLN A 113 -37.61 19.16 -17.48
N PRO A 114 -38.27 20.26 -17.93
CA PRO A 114 -38.33 20.59 -19.34
C PRO A 114 -36.91 20.73 -19.88
N PRO A 115 -36.63 20.25 -21.11
CA PRO A 115 -35.31 20.37 -21.70
C PRO A 115 -34.85 21.83 -21.57
N PRO A 116 -33.62 22.09 -21.13
CA PRO A 116 -33.12 23.45 -20.95
C PRO A 116 -33.35 24.16 -22.27
N SER A 117 -34.26 25.14 -22.25
CA SER A 117 -34.71 25.88 -23.42
C SER A 117 -33.45 26.29 -24.19
N GLN A 118 -33.22 25.64 -25.34
CA GLN A 118 -32.11 25.99 -26.20
C GLN A 118 -32.26 27.48 -26.46
N LYS A 119 -31.32 28.29 -25.94
CA LYS A 119 -31.31 29.74 -26.19
C LYS A 119 -31.45 29.90 -27.71
N PRO A 120 -32.45 30.65 -28.21
CA PRO A 120 -32.65 30.80 -29.63
C PRO A 120 -31.34 31.27 -30.25
N ARG A 121 -30.79 30.48 -31.17
CA ARG A 121 -29.67 30.88 -32.02
C ARG A 121 -30.09 32.19 -32.66
N LYS A 122 -29.45 33.30 -32.28
CA LYS A 122 -29.59 34.58 -32.96
C LYS A 122 -29.28 34.35 -34.44
N PRO A 123 -30.19 34.67 -35.38
CA PRO A 123 -29.84 34.66 -36.79
C PRO A 123 -28.77 35.72 -37.03
N ASN A 124 -27.68 35.34 -37.67
CA ASN A 124 -26.65 36.26 -38.15
C ASN A 124 -27.28 37.18 -39.20
N LEU A 125 -27.66 38.39 -38.81
CA LEU A 125 -27.89 39.49 -39.74
C LEU A 125 -26.52 40.03 -40.16
N GLY A 126 -26.02 39.58 -41.31
CA GLY A 126 -24.88 40.20 -41.97
C GLY A 126 -25.31 41.50 -42.63
N GLU A 127 -25.00 42.63 -42.01
CA GLU A 127 -25.09 43.95 -42.62
C GLU A 127 -24.04 44.11 -43.73
N LYS A 128 -24.50 44.50 -44.92
CA LYS A 128 -23.68 44.98 -46.03
C LYS A 128 -23.36 46.47 -45.84
N LYS A 129 -22.07 46.80 -45.71
CA LYS A 129 -21.41 48.05 -46.16
C LYS A 129 -20.00 47.61 -46.57
N GLY A 130 -19.45 47.84 -47.77
CA GLY A 130 -19.46 49.02 -48.62
C GLY A 130 -18.03 49.60 -48.60
N GLN A 131 -17.41 49.77 -49.78
CA GLN A 131 -16.00 50.15 -50.10
C GLN A 131 -15.11 48.94 -50.45
N GLY A 132 -14.41 48.82 -51.57
CA GLY A 132 -14.05 49.75 -52.64
C GLY A 132 -12.57 49.52 -52.98
N SER A 133 -12.26 49.16 -54.24
CA SER A 133 -10.99 49.41 -55.00
C SER A 133 -10.43 48.21 -55.78
N LYS A 134 -10.75 48.21 -57.08
CA LYS A 134 -9.89 48.15 -58.29
C LYS A 134 -8.70 47.17 -58.43
N ALA A 135 -8.78 46.44 -59.55
CA ALA A 135 -7.73 46.00 -60.49
C ALA A 135 -6.89 44.77 -60.06
N LYS A 136 -6.49 43.82 -60.91
CA LYS A 136 -6.29 43.80 -62.37
C LYS A 136 -6.11 42.33 -62.86
N VAL A 137 -6.75 42.01 -63.99
CA VAL A 137 -6.29 41.11 -65.09
C VAL A 137 -6.22 39.57 -64.91
N LYS A 138 -7.08 38.94 -65.72
CA LYS A 138 -7.22 37.56 -66.25
C LYS A 138 -6.14 37.26 -67.34
N PRO A 139 -6.15 36.14 -68.12
CA PRO A 139 -6.71 34.77 -67.98
C PRO A 139 -5.68 33.70 -68.53
N PRO A 140 -6.08 32.58 -69.17
CA PRO A 140 -6.83 31.40 -68.73
C PRO A 140 -6.08 30.07 -69.05
N SER A 141 -6.65 28.90 -68.70
CA SER A 141 -7.11 27.93 -69.71
C SER A 141 -7.62 26.60 -69.09
N THR A 142 -8.79 26.16 -69.62
CA THR A 142 -9.28 24.79 -69.96
C THR A 142 -9.12 23.64 -68.95
N CYS A 143 -10.21 22.96 -68.55
CA CYS A 143 -10.90 21.83 -69.24
C CYS A 143 -9.92 20.66 -69.51
N SER A 144 -10.19 19.37 -69.30
CA SER A 144 -11.40 18.58 -69.05
C SER A 144 -10.97 17.10 -68.96
N SER A 145 -11.81 16.27 -68.35
CA SER A 145 -12.14 14.88 -68.75
C SER A 145 -11.07 13.79 -68.99
N SER A 146 -11.29 12.67 -68.28
CA SER A 146 -11.44 11.29 -68.77
C SER A 146 -10.23 10.40 -69.13
N ASN A 147 -10.25 9.25 -68.43
CA ASN A 147 -10.13 7.86 -68.92
C ASN A 147 -8.78 7.17 -69.21
N SER A 148 -8.70 5.98 -68.59
CA SER A 148 -8.29 4.65 -69.12
C SER A 148 -6.81 4.29 -69.37
N SER A 149 -6.35 3.36 -68.51
CA SER A 149 -5.92 1.97 -68.82
C SER A 149 -4.56 1.64 -69.49
N GLN A 150 -3.94 0.58 -68.90
CA GLN A 150 -2.95 -0.39 -69.44
C GLN A 150 -1.49 0.10 -69.57
N SER A 151 -0.41 -0.68 -69.39
CA SER A 151 -0.13 -2.10 -69.03
C SER A 151 1.40 -2.33 -69.00
N GLY A 152 1.87 -3.40 -68.34
CA GLY A 152 3.18 -4.05 -68.54
C GLY A 152 4.20 -3.79 -67.41
N GLY A 153 4.92 -4.72 -66.78
CA GLY A 153 5.25 -6.14 -67.05
C GLY A 153 6.76 -6.32 -66.69
N VAL A 154 7.11 -6.96 -65.55
CA VAL A 154 7.90 -8.24 -65.39
C VAL A 154 9.41 -8.12 -65.76
N PRO A 155 10.44 -8.84 -65.18
CA PRO A 155 10.48 -10.05 -64.30
C PRO A 155 11.48 -10.09 -63.08
N ILE A 156 11.14 -10.95 -62.09
CA ILE A 156 11.80 -12.17 -61.49
C ILE A 156 13.35 -12.46 -61.71
N PRO A 157 14.02 -13.45 -61.03
CA PRO A 157 14.70 -13.62 -59.68
C PRO A 157 16.20 -14.09 -59.83
N PRO A 158 16.82 -15.09 -59.11
CA PRO A 158 16.68 -15.74 -57.76
C PRO A 158 18.02 -16.02 -56.98
N GLU A 159 17.91 -16.85 -55.92
CA GLU A 159 18.88 -17.86 -55.38
C GLU A 159 20.11 -17.36 -54.56
N GLU A 160 20.71 -18.09 -53.61
CA GLU A 160 20.48 -19.28 -52.77
C GLU A 160 21.70 -19.33 -51.80
N GLY A 161 21.67 -20.10 -50.70
CA GLY A 161 22.88 -20.33 -49.90
C GLY A 161 22.72 -21.05 -48.56
N ASP A 162 22.86 -22.38 -48.61
CA ASP A 162 22.95 -23.37 -47.53
C ASP A 162 24.14 -23.19 -46.54
N ILE A 163 24.06 -23.83 -45.36
CA ILE A 163 25.05 -24.81 -44.83
C ILE A 163 24.49 -25.56 -43.59
N LYS A 164 24.74 -26.88 -43.58
CA LYS A 164 24.31 -27.95 -42.65
C LYS A 164 25.22 -28.18 -41.43
N GLY A 165 24.68 -28.91 -40.43
CA GLY A 165 25.40 -29.91 -39.59
C GLY A 165 24.74 -30.18 -38.22
N ARG A 166 23.86 -31.20 -38.08
CA ARG A 166 24.07 -32.62 -37.63
C ARG A 166 23.90 -32.83 -36.10
N GLU A 167 22.70 -33.23 -35.65
CA GLU A 167 22.23 -34.58 -35.21
C GLU A 167 22.82 -35.16 -33.91
N GLU A 168 21.93 -35.47 -32.95
CA GLU A 168 21.86 -36.79 -32.30
C GLU A 168 20.46 -37.09 -31.73
N LYS A 169 20.07 -38.37 -31.79
CA LYS A 169 18.74 -38.98 -31.58
C LYS A 169 18.50 -39.40 -30.12
N LYS A 170 17.22 -39.48 -29.69
CA LYS A 170 16.50 -40.76 -29.43
C LYS A 170 15.12 -40.58 -28.73
N SER A 171 14.16 -41.38 -29.22
CA SER A 171 12.95 -41.99 -28.58
C SER A 171 12.04 -41.10 -27.73
N GLY A 172 10.73 -40.94 -27.97
CA GLY A 172 9.73 -41.86 -28.53
C GLY A 172 8.81 -42.33 -27.40
N THR A 173 7.53 -41.92 -27.40
CA THR A 173 6.34 -42.70 -26.94
C THR A 173 5.07 -41.90 -27.29
N SER A 174 4.09 -42.61 -27.84
CA SER A 174 2.83 -42.15 -28.43
C SER A 174 1.60 -42.48 -27.57
N LEU A 175 0.45 -41.89 -27.97
CA LEU A 175 -0.98 -42.23 -27.71
C LEU A 175 -1.73 -41.35 -26.67
N PRO A 176 -3.08 -41.24 -26.76
CA PRO A 176 -3.87 -40.82 -27.92
C PRO A 176 -4.97 -39.77 -27.55
N LYS A 177 -5.62 -39.24 -28.60
CA LYS A 177 -6.83 -38.40 -28.57
C LYS A 177 -8.09 -39.25 -28.32
N ASP A 178 -9.09 -38.67 -27.66
CA ASP A 178 -10.54 -38.73 -27.97
C ASP A 178 -11.30 -37.83 -26.97
N ALA A 179 -12.00 -36.78 -27.42
CA ALA A 179 -13.39 -36.73 -27.89
C ALA A 179 -14.39 -36.47 -26.74
N GLY A 180 -15.09 -35.33 -26.81
CA GLY A 180 -16.14 -34.95 -25.87
C GLY A 180 -16.81 -33.64 -26.27
N ALA A 181 -17.95 -33.76 -26.94
CA ALA A 181 -18.77 -32.71 -27.52
C ALA A 181 -19.38 -31.73 -26.49
N VAL A 182 -19.59 -30.47 -26.89
CA VAL A 182 -20.55 -29.57 -26.22
C VAL A 182 -21.34 -28.76 -27.25
N ALA A 183 -22.64 -29.08 -27.25
CA ALA A 183 -23.85 -28.42 -27.73
C ALA A 183 -23.79 -27.04 -28.43
N GLU A 184 -24.41 -27.02 -29.61
CA GLU A 184 -25.01 -25.86 -30.26
C GLU A 184 -26.17 -25.28 -29.43
N GLY A 185 -26.14 -23.97 -29.22
CA GLY A 185 -27.20 -23.19 -28.57
C GLY A 185 -27.72 -22.11 -29.52
N VAL A 186 -28.92 -22.36 -30.03
CA VAL A 186 -29.85 -21.52 -30.80
C VAL A 186 -29.69 -20.00 -30.56
N SER A 187 -29.34 -19.28 -31.63
CA SER A 187 -29.38 -17.82 -31.71
C SER A 187 -30.71 -17.38 -32.34
N THR A 188 -31.66 -16.94 -31.52
CA THR A 188 -32.85 -16.21 -31.98
C THR A 188 -32.54 -14.73 -32.09
N ARG A 189 -32.43 -14.28 -33.35
CA ARG A 189 -32.48 -12.87 -33.74
C ARG A 189 -33.81 -12.25 -33.32
N LEU A 190 -33.74 -11.16 -32.56
CA LEU A 190 -34.77 -10.13 -32.55
C LEU A 190 -34.12 -8.85 -33.09
N ASP A 191 -34.40 -8.59 -34.36
CA ASP A 191 -34.10 -7.34 -35.04
C ASP A 191 -35.08 -6.24 -34.59
N GLY A 192 -34.57 -5.02 -34.47
CA GLY A 192 -35.39 -3.80 -34.51
C GLY A 192 -35.49 -3.02 -33.20
N VAL A 193 -34.39 -2.43 -32.72
CA VAL A 193 -34.47 -1.26 -31.85
C VAL A 193 -33.63 -0.13 -32.45
N SER A 194 -34.34 0.96 -32.72
CA SER A 194 -33.89 2.22 -33.28
C SER A 194 -32.60 2.72 -32.62
N ASN A 195 -31.62 3.09 -33.44
CA ASN A 195 -30.42 3.83 -33.03
C ASN A 195 -30.79 5.25 -32.59
N GLU A 196 -31.45 5.39 -31.45
CA GLU A 196 -31.36 6.64 -30.68
C GLU A 196 -29.96 6.66 -30.07
N ALA A 197 -29.14 7.65 -30.46
CA ALA A 197 -27.86 7.92 -29.84
C ALA A 197 -28.09 8.25 -28.35
N SER A 198 -28.12 7.22 -27.51
CA SER A 198 -28.36 7.36 -26.08
C SER A 198 -27.18 8.11 -25.50
N ASN A 199 -27.38 9.40 -25.21
CA ASN A 199 -26.41 10.15 -24.42
C ASN A 199 -26.11 9.35 -23.15
N PRO A 200 -24.84 9.08 -22.81
CA PRO A 200 -24.49 8.28 -21.65
C PRO A 200 -25.19 8.83 -20.40
N PRO A 201 -25.63 7.94 -19.48
CA PRO A 201 -26.29 8.37 -18.25
C PRO A 201 -25.38 9.37 -17.54
N SER A 202 -25.96 10.52 -17.16
CA SER A 202 -25.22 11.56 -16.45
C SER A 202 -24.70 10.97 -15.13
N THR A 203 -23.39 10.94 -14.94
CA THR A 203 -22.78 10.45 -13.71
C THR A 203 -22.75 11.54 -12.65
N LEU A 204 -22.82 11.14 -11.38
CA LEU A 204 -22.70 12.07 -10.27
C LEU A 204 -21.24 12.53 -10.14
N GLN A 205 -21.03 13.83 -10.35
CA GLN A 205 -19.72 14.48 -10.25
C GLN A 205 -19.73 15.57 -9.19
N ILE A 206 -18.60 15.75 -8.51
CA ILE A 206 -18.34 16.80 -7.52
C ILE A 206 -17.00 17.43 -7.89
N ASP A 207 -16.93 18.74 -8.11
CA ASP A 207 -15.72 19.41 -8.60
C ASP A 207 -15.09 18.72 -9.85
N LYS A 208 -15.93 18.18 -10.74
CA LYS A 208 -15.55 17.38 -11.94
C LYS A 208 -14.93 16.01 -11.63
N MET A 209 -14.94 15.57 -10.38
CA MET A 209 -14.53 14.23 -9.96
C MET A 209 -15.75 13.32 -9.88
N THR A 210 -15.65 12.11 -10.42
CA THR A 210 -16.71 11.10 -10.31
C THR A 210 -16.74 10.60 -8.87
N LEU A 211 -17.90 10.69 -8.23
CA LEU A 211 -18.07 10.26 -6.84
C LEU A 211 -17.61 8.79 -6.70
N TRP A 212 -16.82 8.52 -5.67
CA TRP A 212 -16.20 7.23 -5.33
C TRP A 212 -15.08 6.74 -6.24
N GLN A 213 -15.18 6.90 -7.57
CA GLN A 213 -14.14 6.45 -8.49
C GLN A 213 -12.85 7.27 -8.36
N ASP A 214 -12.98 8.57 -8.19
CA ASP A 214 -11.82 9.45 -8.04
C ASP A 214 -11.45 9.69 -6.56
N LEU A 215 -12.17 9.04 -5.62
CA LEU A 215 -12.04 9.22 -4.16
C LEU A 215 -11.87 10.71 -3.77
N PRO A 216 -12.87 11.56 -4.12
CA PRO A 216 -12.70 13.01 -4.07
C PRO A 216 -12.28 13.50 -2.67
N TYR A 217 -11.28 14.37 -2.65
CA TYR A 217 -10.70 14.99 -1.45
C TYR A 217 -9.99 14.06 -0.47
N LEU A 218 -9.93 12.74 -0.70
CA LEU A 218 -9.27 11.81 0.23
C LEU A 218 -7.80 12.17 0.44
N ASP A 219 -7.10 12.52 -0.65
CA ASP A 219 -5.71 12.97 -0.62
C ASP A 219 -5.51 14.26 0.17
N VAL A 220 -6.35 15.27 -0.08
CA VAL A 220 -6.27 16.57 0.62
C VAL A 220 -6.56 16.37 2.11
N TYR A 221 -7.59 15.57 2.42
CA TYR A 221 -7.97 15.23 3.78
C TYR A 221 -6.83 14.51 4.52
N LEU A 222 -6.26 13.46 3.92
CA LEU A 222 -5.18 12.71 4.53
C LEU A 222 -3.89 13.53 4.63
N LEU A 223 -3.56 14.36 3.64
CA LEU A 223 -2.42 15.28 3.67
C LEU A 223 -2.52 16.24 4.87
N GLU A 224 -3.69 16.83 5.11
CA GLU A 224 -3.92 17.68 6.28
C GLU A 224 -3.67 16.91 7.58
N LYS A 225 -4.17 15.68 7.71
CA LYS A 225 -3.89 14.84 8.90
C LYS A 225 -2.42 14.46 9.00
N PHE A 226 -1.75 14.23 7.87
CA PHE A 226 -0.34 13.86 7.81
C PHE A 226 0.57 15.01 8.24
N THR A 227 0.23 16.27 7.94
CA THR A 227 0.98 17.43 8.50
C THR A 227 0.90 17.50 10.02
N LYS A 228 -0.19 16.99 10.60
CA LYS A 228 -0.46 16.96 12.03
C LYS A 228 0.00 15.66 12.69
N LEU A 229 0.85 14.87 12.01
CA LEU A 229 1.36 13.60 12.52
C LEU A 229 2.00 13.76 13.90
N ALA A 230 2.69 14.88 14.15
CA ALA A 230 3.30 15.19 15.45
C ALA A 230 2.32 15.29 16.63
N ASN A 231 1.04 15.50 16.37
CA ASN A 231 0.01 15.56 17.41
C ASN A 231 -0.52 14.18 17.81
N LEU A 232 -0.15 13.12 17.07
CA LEU A 232 -0.56 11.75 17.36
C LEU A 232 0.45 11.06 18.28
N PRO A 233 -0.01 10.21 19.21
CA PRO A 233 0.84 9.25 19.91
C PRO A 233 1.66 8.39 18.94
N LEU A 234 2.82 7.89 19.38
CA LEU A 234 3.72 7.09 18.53
C LEU A 234 3.01 5.91 17.85
N LEU A 235 2.24 5.13 18.59
CA LEU A 235 1.52 3.98 18.05
C LEU A 235 0.51 4.40 16.97
N GLU A 236 -0.21 5.49 17.20
CA GLU A 236 -1.18 6.07 16.26
C GLU A 236 -0.50 6.60 14.99
N ARG A 237 0.71 7.18 15.11
CA ARG A 237 1.55 7.55 13.95
C ARG A 237 1.94 6.32 13.12
N CYS A 238 2.38 5.24 13.78
CA CYS A 238 2.74 3.99 13.09
C CYS A 238 1.54 3.39 12.35
N ASN A 239 0.38 3.30 13.01
CA ASN A 239 -0.85 2.81 12.42
C ASN A 239 -1.24 3.60 11.17
N PHE A 240 -1.18 4.94 11.26
CA PHE A 240 -1.54 5.80 10.14
C PHE A 240 -0.53 5.71 8.98
N ALA A 241 0.77 5.70 9.27
CA ALA A 241 1.81 5.56 8.26
C ALA A 241 1.73 4.21 7.54
N PHE A 242 1.45 3.12 8.28
CA PHE A 242 1.21 1.81 7.70
C PHE A 242 -0.03 1.79 6.79
N PHE A 243 -1.14 2.38 7.24
CA PHE A 243 -2.35 2.50 6.41
C PHE A 243 -2.06 3.20 5.08
N VAL A 244 -1.37 4.34 5.11
CA VAL A 244 -0.95 5.06 3.90
C VAL A 244 -0.06 4.18 3.01
N GLY A 245 0.88 3.43 3.59
CA GLY A 245 1.72 2.50 2.83
C GLY A 245 0.90 1.38 2.18
N ARG A 246 -0.09 0.80 2.87
CA ARG A 246 -0.99 -0.20 2.26
C ARG A 246 -1.79 0.39 1.09
N MET A 247 -2.24 1.65 1.19
CA MET A 247 -2.89 2.35 0.06
C MET A 247 -1.96 2.52 -1.15
N ILE A 248 -0.68 2.82 -0.92
CA ILE A 248 0.35 2.93 -1.96
C ILE A 248 0.59 1.56 -2.62
N SER A 249 0.75 0.50 -1.82
CA SER A 249 0.88 -0.87 -2.33
C SER A 249 -0.32 -1.29 -3.18
N ALA A 250 -1.53 -0.90 -2.78
CA ALA A 250 -2.76 -1.17 -3.52
C ALA A 250 -2.97 -0.25 -4.75
N SER A 251 -2.03 0.67 -5.02
CA SER A 251 -2.09 1.61 -6.15
C SER A 251 -3.37 2.46 -6.20
N ILE A 252 -3.87 2.88 -5.01
CA ILE A 252 -5.06 3.73 -4.92
C ILE A 252 -4.77 5.11 -5.54
N ASP A 253 -3.63 5.72 -5.25
CA ASP A 253 -3.12 6.89 -5.98
C ASP A 253 -1.61 6.97 -5.77
N ASP A 254 -0.87 6.40 -6.72
CA ASP A 254 0.60 6.33 -6.67
C ASP A 254 1.25 7.71 -6.57
N TYR A 255 0.68 8.71 -7.26
CA TYR A 255 1.25 10.05 -7.26
C TYR A 255 1.02 10.70 -5.90
N LYS A 256 -0.23 10.81 -5.45
CA LYS A 256 -0.56 11.59 -4.25
C LYS A 256 -0.07 10.93 -2.96
N PHE A 257 -0.29 9.63 -2.79
CA PHE A 257 0.15 8.94 -1.58
C PHE A 257 1.66 8.63 -1.60
N GLY A 258 2.24 8.43 -2.79
CA GLY A 258 3.70 8.37 -2.94
C GLY A 258 4.40 9.63 -2.45
N LEU A 259 3.78 10.81 -2.62
CA LEU A 259 4.32 12.08 -2.11
C LEU A 259 4.34 12.13 -0.57
N LEU A 260 3.28 11.63 0.09
CA LEU A 260 3.24 11.52 1.55
C LEU A 260 4.33 10.60 2.07
N ALA A 261 4.54 9.46 1.40
CA ALA A 261 5.58 8.52 1.73
C ALA A 261 6.97 9.15 1.59
N LEU A 262 7.24 9.80 0.45
CA LEU A 262 8.50 10.50 0.20
C LEU A 262 8.77 11.57 1.25
N TRP A 263 7.74 12.32 1.63
CA TRP A 263 7.84 13.32 2.67
C TRP A 263 8.22 12.67 4.02
N LEU A 264 7.53 11.63 4.48
CA LEU A 264 7.85 10.98 5.76
C LEU A 264 9.28 10.42 5.79
N ILE A 265 9.69 9.76 4.70
CA ILE A 265 11.03 9.18 4.56
C ILE A 265 12.09 10.29 4.60
N ARG A 266 11.87 11.40 3.89
CA ARG A 266 12.74 12.57 3.94
C ARG A 266 12.85 13.11 5.36
N GLU A 267 11.72 13.28 6.03
CA GLU A 267 11.68 13.80 7.40
C GLU A 267 12.46 12.90 8.35
N ALA A 268 12.37 11.57 8.24
CA ALA A 268 13.07 10.63 9.10
C ALA A 268 14.55 10.42 8.74
N LEU A 269 14.90 10.33 7.45
CA LEU A 269 16.21 9.83 7.00
C LEU A 269 17.12 10.91 6.38
N GLU A 270 16.56 12.02 5.88
CA GLU A 270 17.33 13.04 5.15
C GLU A 270 17.45 14.38 5.86
N LYS A 271 16.78 14.55 7.00
CA LYS A 271 16.98 15.68 7.90
C LYS A 271 17.86 15.28 9.08
N PRO A 272 18.77 16.15 9.54
CA PRO A 272 19.45 15.95 10.81
C PRO A 272 18.42 16.04 11.94
N ARG A 273 18.41 15.04 12.83
CA ARG A 273 17.52 14.99 13.99
C ARG A 273 18.29 14.54 15.22
N THR A 274 17.88 15.04 16.37
CA THR A 274 18.37 14.59 17.66
C THR A 274 17.79 13.21 18.00
N LEU A 275 18.52 12.47 18.83
CA LEU A 275 18.01 11.28 19.51
C LEU A 275 17.54 11.72 20.89
N ASN A 276 16.41 11.17 21.34
CA ASN A 276 16.01 11.35 22.74
C ASN A 276 16.83 10.35 23.58
N GLU A 277 17.70 10.85 24.46
CA GLU A 277 18.50 10.00 25.37
C GLU A 277 17.64 9.21 26.37
N VAL A 278 16.35 9.55 26.50
CA VAL A 278 15.45 9.04 27.55
C VAL A 278 14.80 7.69 27.21
N TYR A 279 15.14 7.07 26.07
CA TYR A 279 14.67 5.70 25.76
C TYR A 279 15.51 4.65 26.51
N SER A 280 15.57 4.73 27.85
CA SER A 280 15.99 3.61 28.67
C SER A 280 14.87 2.57 28.61
N GLY A 281 15.02 1.60 27.70
CA GLY A 281 14.09 0.49 27.55
C GLY A 281 13.95 -0.27 28.86
N ASP A 282 12.83 -0.07 29.54
CA ASP A 282 12.30 -1.00 30.53
C ASP A 282 11.62 -2.15 29.76
N GLU A 283 12.42 -2.87 28.98
CA GLU A 283 12.00 -4.12 28.35
C GLU A 283 12.44 -5.26 29.27
N ASN A 284 11.44 -5.84 29.93
CA ASN A 284 11.38 -7.15 30.58
C ASN A 284 12.66 -8.02 30.48
N LYS A 285 13.44 -8.06 31.56
CA LYS A 285 14.43 -9.11 31.84
C LYS A 285 13.80 -10.37 32.45
N ASP A 286 12.68 -10.83 31.91
CA ASP A 286 12.06 -12.08 32.34
C ASP A 286 12.10 -13.08 31.19
N GLU A 287 13.30 -13.53 30.80
CA GLU A 287 13.51 -14.78 30.04
C GLU A 287 15.02 -15.11 29.97
N GLU A 288 15.65 -15.38 31.12
CA GLU A 288 16.92 -16.12 31.14
C GLU A 288 17.14 -16.80 32.51
N SER A 289 16.62 -18.02 32.67
CA SER A 289 17.28 -19.08 33.45
C SER A 289 16.48 -20.38 33.34
N GLU A 290 17.08 -21.40 32.71
CA GLU A 290 17.11 -22.81 33.16
C GLU A 290 17.28 -23.75 31.96
N ALA A 291 18.53 -24.07 31.64
CA ALA A 291 18.92 -25.37 31.11
C ALA A 291 20.45 -25.51 31.22
N GLU A 292 20.94 -25.75 32.43
CA GLU A 292 22.26 -26.37 32.62
C GLU A 292 22.07 -27.67 33.41
N GLU A 293 22.52 -28.76 32.77
CA GLU A 293 23.04 -30.01 33.30
C GLU A 293 22.31 -30.76 34.42
N THR A 294 21.88 -31.99 34.11
CA THR A 294 22.09 -33.12 35.05
C THR A 294 22.39 -34.41 34.30
N HIS A 295 23.56 -34.99 34.56
CA HIS A 295 23.79 -36.43 34.55
C HIS A 295 24.15 -36.89 35.99
N THR A 296 23.63 -38.06 36.34
CA THR A 296 24.10 -39.06 37.33
C THR A 296 23.86 -38.88 38.84
N GLU A 297 23.05 -39.83 39.33
CA GLU A 297 23.20 -40.70 40.52
C GLU A 297 23.34 -40.12 41.94
N GLY A 298 22.48 -40.61 42.85
CA GLY A 298 22.78 -40.61 44.28
C GLY A 298 21.60 -40.83 45.22
N LYS A 299 21.30 -42.09 45.55
CA LYS A 299 20.47 -42.53 46.69
C LYS A 299 20.78 -41.73 47.98
N LYS A 300 19.75 -41.29 48.72
CA LYS A 300 19.55 -41.64 50.15
C LYS A 300 18.21 -41.18 50.72
N LYS A 301 17.74 -42.02 51.64
CA LYS A 301 16.50 -42.00 52.41
C LYS A 301 16.45 -40.82 53.41
N GLY A 302 15.26 -40.28 53.67
CA GLY A 302 15.01 -39.42 54.81
C GLY A 302 13.52 -39.17 55.06
N LYS A 303 12.95 -39.91 56.02
CA LYS A 303 11.58 -39.74 56.54
C LYS A 303 11.47 -38.43 57.35
N GLY A 304 10.35 -37.73 57.23
CA GLY A 304 9.99 -36.63 58.13
C GLY A 304 8.55 -36.14 57.98
N LYS A 305 7.63 -36.73 58.74
CA LYS A 305 6.28 -36.22 59.03
C LYS A 305 6.37 -34.94 59.87
N LYS A 306 5.55 -33.92 59.59
CA LYS A 306 4.52 -33.39 60.53
C LYS A 306 3.71 -32.20 59.97
N ASN A 307 2.40 -32.33 60.22
CA ASN A 307 1.26 -31.43 60.15
C ASN A 307 1.47 -29.92 60.32
N GLY A 308 0.63 -29.16 59.60
CA GLY A 308 0.24 -27.78 59.93
C GLY A 308 -1.02 -27.36 59.18
N LYS A 309 -2.21 -27.60 59.78
CA LYS A 309 -3.49 -27.01 59.36
C LYS A 309 -3.43 -25.49 59.54
N GLY A 310 -3.99 -24.71 58.61
CA GLY A 310 -4.45 -23.37 58.95
C GLY A 310 -4.68 -22.39 57.80
N LYS A 311 -5.97 -22.15 57.52
CA LYS A 311 -6.59 -20.87 57.13
C LYS A 311 -6.58 -20.47 55.65
N ALA A 312 -7.80 -20.58 55.11
CA ALA A 312 -8.33 -19.77 54.03
C ALA A 312 -8.12 -18.26 54.24
N LYS A 313 -7.77 -17.56 53.16
CA LYS A 313 -8.33 -16.25 52.79
C LYS A 313 -7.86 -15.85 51.39
N ARG A 314 -8.85 -15.55 50.54
CA ARG A 314 -8.87 -14.52 49.48
C ARG A 314 -7.53 -14.10 48.87
N ASN A 315 -7.38 -14.34 47.56
CA ASN A 315 -6.88 -13.32 46.62
C ASN A 315 -7.19 -13.74 45.18
N GLY A 316 -8.41 -13.45 44.75
CA GLY A 316 -8.69 -13.10 43.36
C GLY A 316 -8.38 -11.62 43.16
N GLN A 317 -8.11 -11.22 41.91
CA GLN A 317 -7.77 -9.87 41.45
C GLN A 317 -6.29 -9.45 41.58
N LYS A 318 -5.46 -9.94 40.65
CA LYS A 318 -4.23 -9.25 40.24
C LYS A 318 -3.84 -9.62 38.80
N LYS A 319 -4.78 -9.50 37.85
CA LYS A 319 -4.50 -9.51 36.39
C LYS A 319 -5.51 -8.61 35.67
N GLN A 320 -5.42 -7.31 35.91
CA GLN A 320 -6.13 -6.30 35.12
C GLN A 320 -5.51 -4.89 35.26
N ASN A 321 -4.19 -4.80 35.52
CA ASN A 321 -3.52 -3.52 35.74
C ASN A 321 -2.29 -3.27 34.84
N GLN A 322 -2.19 -3.98 33.71
CA GLN A 322 -1.10 -3.78 32.73
C GLN A 322 -1.53 -3.06 31.44
N GLN A 323 -2.79 -2.61 31.33
CA GLN A 323 -3.26 -1.79 30.19
C GLN A 323 -3.62 -0.34 30.55
N GLN A 324 -3.32 0.13 31.78
CA GLN A 324 -3.65 1.51 32.21
C GLN A 324 -2.45 2.38 32.62
N LYS A 325 -1.21 1.99 32.27
CA LYS A 325 -0.01 2.78 32.63
C LYS A 325 0.72 3.44 31.46
N GLN A 326 0.03 3.74 30.36
CA GLN A 326 0.53 4.60 29.27
C GLN A 326 -0.48 5.67 28.84
N THR A 327 -1.16 6.29 29.81
CA THR A 327 -1.90 7.55 29.59
C THR A 327 -1.38 8.61 30.56
N GLN A 328 -0.09 8.95 30.45
CA GLN A 328 0.30 10.31 30.82
C GLN A 328 -0.20 11.23 29.71
N GLY A 329 -1.32 11.89 30.00
CA GLY A 329 -1.86 12.97 29.18
C GLY A 329 -0.85 14.11 29.10
N HIS A 330 -0.04 14.11 28.06
CA HIS A 330 0.69 15.29 27.65
C HIS A 330 -0.31 16.24 26.99
N ASN A 331 -0.43 17.43 27.56
CA ASN A 331 -1.15 18.58 27.02
C ASN A 331 -0.68 18.83 25.57
N VAL A 332 -1.49 18.46 24.58
CA VAL A 332 -1.11 18.53 23.15
C VAL A 332 -1.36 19.95 22.64
N ASN A 333 -0.48 20.87 23.03
CA ASN A 333 -0.30 22.12 22.30
C ASN A 333 0.73 21.88 21.19
N GLY A 334 0.24 21.85 19.95
CA GLY A 334 0.92 22.01 18.66
C GLY A 334 2.43 21.80 18.59
N LYS A 335 2.93 20.58 18.82
CA LYS A 335 4.32 20.25 18.49
C LYS A 335 4.50 20.30 16.97
N SER A 336 5.50 21.03 16.50
CA SER A 336 5.88 20.96 15.08
C SER A 336 6.52 19.60 14.79
N LEU A 337 6.41 19.12 13.56
CA LEU A 337 7.11 17.91 13.14
C LEU A 337 8.63 18.10 13.15
N ASP A 338 9.12 19.34 13.02
CA ASP A 338 10.54 19.65 13.15
C ASP A 338 11.06 19.45 14.59
N ASP A 339 10.17 19.46 15.60
CA ASP A 339 10.52 19.25 17.01
C ASP A 339 10.63 17.76 17.38
N LEU A 340 10.21 16.86 16.49
CA LEU A 340 10.26 15.42 16.76
C LEU A 340 11.67 14.86 16.62
N ALA A 341 12.07 14.08 17.61
CA ALA A 341 13.32 13.31 17.57
C ALA A 341 13.24 12.17 16.56
N LEU A 342 14.39 11.59 16.25
CA LEU A 342 14.46 10.43 15.34
C LEU A 342 13.67 9.22 15.89
N ASN A 343 13.67 9.00 17.20
CA ASN A 343 12.93 7.90 17.84
C ASN A 343 11.40 8.04 17.68
N ASP A 344 10.91 9.26 17.44
CA ASP A 344 9.49 9.53 17.22
C ASP A 344 9.06 9.35 15.76
N LEU A 345 10.01 9.39 14.81
CA LEU A 345 9.74 9.41 13.37
C LEU A 345 10.23 8.18 12.63
N LEU A 346 11.27 7.50 13.12
CA LEU A 346 11.75 6.29 12.50
C LEU A 346 10.70 5.16 12.55
N PRO A 347 10.04 4.86 13.69
CA PRO A 347 9.04 3.80 13.74
C PRO A 347 7.89 3.94 12.71
N PRO A 348 7.22 5.11 12.57
CA PRO A 348 6.21 5.27 11.52
C PRO A 348 6.80 5.22 10.10
N CYS A 349 8.03 5.69 9.90
CA CYS A 349 8.73 5.54 8.61
C CYS A 349 8.96 4.06 8.27
N VAL A 350 9.35 3.23 9.25
CA VAL A 350 9.53 1.79 9.07
C VAL A 350 8.20 1.10 8.75
N ALA A 351 7.13 1.43 9.47
CA ALA A 351 5.81 0.87 9.22
C ALA A 351 5.30 1.18 7.80
N LEU A 352 5.57 2.40 7.30
CA LEU A 352 5.32 2.79 5.92
C LEU A 352 6.19 1.97 4.94
N ILE A 353 7.51 1.90 5.15
CA ILE A 353 8.43 1.18 4.27
C ILE A 353 8.08 -0.32 4.20
N GLU A 354 7.73 -0.96 5.30
CA GLU A 354 7.33 -2.36 5.34
C GLU A 354 6.05 -2.62 4.54
N SER A 355 5.09 -1.70 4.58
CA SER A 355 3.81 -1.86 3.89
C SER A 355 3.88 -1.55 2.39
N CYS A 356 4.82 -0.70 1.93
CA CYS A 356 4.93 -0.30 0.52
C CYS A 356 6.32 -0.38 -0.13
N GLY A 357 7.31 -1.02 0.49
CA GLY A 357 8.70 -1.01 0.02
C GLY A 357 8.89 -1.44 -1.43
N LYS A 358 8.13 -2.45 -1.89
CA LYS A 358 8.09 -2.90 -3.30
C LYS A 358 7.75 -1.75 -4.25
N LYS A 359 6.68 -1.02 -3.92
CA LYS A 359 6.18 0.09 -4.73
C LYS A 359 7.13 1.29 -4.70
N LEU A 360 7.76 1.57 -3.55
CA LEU A 360 8.76 2.63 -3.44
C LEU A 360 10.02 2.34 -4.28
N ALA A 361 10.41 1.06 -4.40
CA ALA A 361 11.50 0.65 -5.30
C ALA A 361 11.12 0.88 -6.77
N GLU A 362 9.89 0.55 -7.16
CA GLU A 362 9.34 0.87 -8.49
C GLU A 362 9.38 2.38 -8.77
N PHE A 363 8.96 3.22 -7.81
CA PHE A 363 8.99 4.67 -7.94
C PHE A 363 10.42 5.21 -8.11
N SER A 364 11.36 4.67 -7.34
CA SER A 364 12.78 5.05 -7.39
C SER A 364 13.44 4.62 -8.70
N LYS A 365 13.07 3.46 -9.25
CA LYS A 365 13.57 3.00 -10.56
C LYS A 365 13.01 3.85 -11.71
N LYS A 366 11.76 4.29 -11.61
CA LYS A 366 11.08 5.12 -12.61
C LYS A 366 11.44 6.60 -12.51
N ASN A 367 12.22 7.01 -11.50
CA ASN A 367 12.54 8.39 -11.19
C ASN A 367 11.27 9.29 -11.12
N ILE A 368 10.27 8.88 -10.33
CA ILE A 368 9.01 9.63 -10.24
C ILE A 368 9.27 11.02 -9.65
N THR A 369 8.92 12.05 -10.43
CA THR A 369 9.03 13.46 -10.05
C THR A 369 7.65 14.10 -9.81
N TYR A 370 7.66 15.23 -9.11
CA TYR A 370 6.44 15.94 -8.72
C TYR A 370 6.45 17.38 -9.25
N LYS A 371 5.32 17.83 -9.78
CA LYS A 371 5.14 19.16 -10.40
C LYS A 371 4.23 20.07 -9.56
N GLY A 372 4.28 21.37 -9.83
CA GLY A 372 3.42 22.37 -9.19
C GLY A 372 3.71 22.55 -7.69
N GLU A 373 2.66 22.78 -6.91
CA GLU A 373 2.75 23.00 -5.45
C GLU A 373 3.33 21.77 -4.71
N ASN A 374 3.09 20.58 -5.26
CA ASN A 374 3.58 19.30 -4.74
C ASN A 374 5.11 19.17 -4.82
N LYS A 375 5.78 19.93 -5.69
CA LYS A 375 7.25 19.90 -5.82
C LYS A 375 7.95 20.20 -4.49
N LYS A 376 7.37 21.06 -3.65
CA LYS A 376 7.92 21.44 -2.32
C LYS A 376 8.02 20.25 -1.36
N TRP A 377 7.13 19.28 -1.51
CA TRP A 377 7.06 18.08 -0.67
C TRP A 377 8.04 17.00 -1.14
N ALA A 378 8.39 17.01 -2.42
CA ALA A 378 9.32 16.07 -3.04
C ALA A 378 10.80 16.47 -2.94
N VAL A 379 11.11 17.67 -2.43
CA VAL A 379 12.48 18.18 -2.31
C VAL A 379 13.35 17.23 -1.50
N VAL A 380 14.61 17.10 -1.90
CA VAL A 380 15.64 16.33 -1.18
C VAL A 380 16.00 17.02 0.15
N GLY A 381 16.12 16.23 1.22
CA GLY A 381 16.53 16.71 2.54
C GLY A 381 18.02 17.08 2.59
N LYS A 382 18.41 17.83 3.64
CA LYS A 382 19.74 18.42 3.75
C LYS A 382 20.87 17.39 3.72
N LEU A 383 20.68 16.23 4.35
CA LEU A 383 21.70 15.20 4.43
C LEU A 383 21.94 14.47 3.10
N ALA A 384 20.87 14.17 2.36
CA ALA A 384 20.99 13.59 1.02
C ALA A 384 21.59 14.60 0.02
N LYS A 385 21.23 15.88 0.12
CA LYS A 385 21.86 16.95 -0.67
C LYS A 385 23.37 17.07 -0.43
N ALA A 386 23.82 16.87 0.81
CA ALA A 386 25.23 16.96 1.16
C ALA A 386 26.12 15.92 0.46
N ILE A 387 25.54 14.85 -0.08
CA ILE A 387 26.25 13.82 -0.85
C ILE A 387 26.01 13.89 -2.36
N GLY A 388 25.50 15.03 -2.86
CA GLY A 388 25.30 15.27 -4.30
C GLY A 388 23.98 14.76 -4.87
N GLU A 389 22.94 14.61 -4.04
CA GLU A 389 21.57 14.33 -4.52
C GLU A 389 20.71 15.60 -4.52
N ASP A 390 20.34 16.07 -5.71
CA ASP A 390 19.64 17.32 -5.92
C ASP A 390 18.30 17.15 -6.68
N GLU A 391 18.01 15.95 -7.17
CA GLU A 391 16.79 15.63 -7.90
C GLU A 391 15.58 15.48 -6.97
N ALA A 392 14.55 16.32 -7.16
CA ALA A 392 13.30 16.22 -6.40
C ALA A 392 12.45 15.03 -6.86
N GLY A 393 11.97 14.23 -5.91
CA GLY A 393 11.18 13.03 -6.19
C GLY A 393 11.83 11.75 -5.66
N PHE A 394 11.41 10.62 -6.22
CA PHE A 394 12.03 9.32 -6.01
C PHE A 394 13.18 9.15 -7.01
N SER A 395 14.31 8.63 -6.56
CA SER A 395 15.44 8.29 -7.42
C SER A 395 16.20 7.10 -6.84
N LEU A 396 16.93 6.34 -7.68
CA LEU A 396 17.79 5.26 -7.19
C LEU A 396 18.90 5.79 -6.27
N LYS A 397 19.43 6.99 -6.53
CA LYS A 397 20.45 7.62 -5.69
C LYS A 397 19.92 7.86 -4.27
N ARG A 398 18.72 8.44 -4.17
CA ARG A 398 18.03 8.68 -2.89
C ARG A 398 17.71 7.37 -2.16
N TRP A 399 17.32 6.34 -2.90
CA TRP A 399 17.12 4.99 -2.37
C TRP A 399 18.39 4.41 -1.74
N MET A 400 19.52 4.51 -2.44
CA MET A 400 20.82 4.04 -1.93
C MET A 400 21.26 4.85 -0.71
N TYR A 401 21.05 6.17 -0.72
CA TYR A 401 21.27 7.00 0.46
C TYR A 401 20.47 6.52 1.68
N TRP A 402 19.19 6.18 1.53
CA TRP A 402 18.37 5.65 2.64
C TRP A 402 18.95 4.34 3.21
N ARG A 403 19.42 3.43 2.34
CA ARG A 403 20.09 2.19 2.77
C ARG A 403 21.35 2.50 3.57
N THR A 404 22.22 3.37 3.07
CA THR A 404 23.45 3.79 3.78
C THR A 404 23.13 4.47 5.11
N ARG A 405 22.08 5.31 5.16
CA ARG A 405 21.65 5.99 6.39
C ARG A 405 21.17 5.00 7.45
N LEU A 406 20.30 4.05 7.10
CA LEU A 406 19.82 3.02 8.03
C LEU A 406 20.96 2.13 8.52
N LYS A 407 21.85 1.72 7.60
CA LYS A 407 23.09 1.00 7.94
C LYS A 407 23.94 1.75 8.97
N SER A 408 24.05 3.08 8.84
CA SER A 408 24.78 3.90 9.82
C SER A 408 24.14 3.86 11.21
N PHE A 409 22.81 3.91 11.30
CA PHE A 409 22.10 3.82 12.59
C PHE A 409 22.38 2.49 13.30
N ILE A 410 22.46 1.40 12.54
CA ILE A 410 22.78 0.06 13.07
C ILE A 410 24.25 0.00 13.50
N ARG A 411 25.19 0.48 12.67
CA ARG A 411 26.63 0.46 12.97
C ARG A 411 27.01 1.27 14.20
N TYR A 412 26.41 2.44 14.39
CA TYR A 412 26.70 3.29 15.54
C TYR A 412 25.91 2.91 16.80
N GLY A 413 25.09 1.85 16.75
CA GLY A 413 24.42 1.29 17.92
C GLY A 413 23.49 2.28 18.62
N LEU A 414 22.79 3.12 17.86
CA LEU A 414 21.90 4.15 18.42
C LEU A 414 20.72 3.51 19.16
N GLN A 415 20.89 3.34 20.48
CA GLN A 415 19.93 2.62 21.33
C GLN A 415 18.51 3.18 21.16
N GLY A 416 17.53 2.28 21.12
CA GLY A 416 16.13 2.61 20.89
C GLY A 416 15.69 2.69 19.42
N ILE A 417 16.62 2.72 18.44
CA ILE A 417 16.25 2.73 17.01
C ILE A 417 16.95 1.68 16.14
N VAL A 418 17.96 0.97 16.67
CA VAL A 418 18.69 -0.07 15.92
C VAL A 418 17.74 -1.12 15.33
N TYR A 419 16.78 -1.59 16.13
CA TYR A 419 15.82 -2.61 15.70
C TYR A 419 14.97 -2.14 14.51
N ASP A 420 14.39 -0.95 14.59
CA ASP A 420 13.61 -0.37 13.50
C ASP A 420 14.48 -0.08 12.28
N ALA A 421 15.68 0.48 12.47
CA ALA A 421 16.62 0.71 11.38
C ALA A 421 16.96 -0.59 10.63
N ARG A 422 17.16 -1.69 11.38
CA ARG A 422 17.40 -3.03 10.83
C ARG A 422 16.20 -3.56 10.04
N ARG A 423 14.98 -3.39 10.57
CA ARG A 423 13.75 -3.78 9.87
C ARG A 423 13.60 -3.05 8.55
N ALA A 424 13.71 -1.72 8.55
CA ALA A 424 13.63 -0.92 7.33
C ALA A 424 14.73 -1.28 6.32
N LEU A 425 15.99 -1.45 6.78
CA LEU A 425 17.10 -1.83 5.90
C LEU A 425 16.85 -3.17 5.22
N ASN A 426 16.34 -4.16 5.96
CA ASN A 426 15.98 -5.47 5.40
C ASN A 426 14.93 -5.35 4.30
N VAL A 427 13.92 -4.48 4.47
CA VAL A 427 12.92 -4.24 3.43
C VAL A 427 13.56 -3.59 2.21
N LEU A 428 14.37 -2.54 2.38
CA LEU A 428 15.00 -1.84 1.26
C LEU A 428 15.95 -2.74 0.46
N CYS A 429 16.72 -3.60 1.12
CA CYS A 429 17.60 -4.57 0.44
C CYS A 429 16.81 -5.69 -0.27
N ASN A 430 15.59 -6.00 0.17
CA ASN A 430 14.74 -7.02 -0.46
C ASN A 430 13.78 -6.49 -1.52
N ALA A 431 13.45 -5.19 -1.49
CA ALA A 431 12.40 -4.63 -2.32
C ALA A 431 12.68 -4.79 -3.81
N GLY A 432 13.93 -4.61 -4.27
CA GLY A 432 14.31 -4.81 -5.66
C GLY A 432 13.97 -6.22 -6.15
N ARG A 433 14.46 -7.23 -5.43
CA ARG A 433 14.17 -8.65 -5.69
C ARG A 433 12.68 -8.96 -5.69
N MET A 434 11.94 -8.50 -4.68
CA MET A 434 10.49 -8.72 -4.58
C MET A 434 9.69 -8.01 -5.67
N SER A 435 10.25 -6.97 -6.28
CA SER A 435 9.66 -6.21 -7.38
C SER A 435 10.06 -6.71 -8.76
N GLY A 436 11.02 -7.63 -8.86
CA GLY A 436 11.67 -7.96 -10.14
C GLY A 436 12.52 -6.82 -10.70
N ILE A 437 12.90 -5.85 -9.86
CA ILE A 437 13.71 -4.68 -10.24
C ILE A 437 15.15 -4.92 -9.82
N ARG A 438 16.08 -4.67 -10.75
CA ARG A 438 17.50 -4.65 -10.43
C ARG A 438 17.88 -3.32 -9.78
N ILE A 439 18.12 -3.35 -8.48
CA ILE A 439 18.72 -2.26 -7.70
C ILE A 439 20.22 -2.55 -7.54
N PRO A 440 21.11 -1.54 -7.66
CA PRO A 440 22.54 -1.70 -7.42
C PRO A 440 22.86 -2.35 -6.05
N GLY A 441 23.77 -3.32 -6.06
CA GLY A 441 24.25 -4.03 -4.87
C GLY A 441 23.31 -5.06 -4.26
N ASP A 442 22.04 -5.15 -4.70
CA ASP A 442 21.09 -6.14 -4.15
C ASP A 442 21.53 -7.57 -4.46
N MET A 443 21.96 -7.84 -5.70
CA MET A 443 22.34 -9.19 -6.13
C MET A 443 23.59 -9.66 -5.37
N GLU A 444 24.59 -8.79 -5.26
CA GLU A 444 25.85 -9.02 -4.56
C GLU A 444 25.59 -9.26 -3.06
N TYR A 445 24.73 -8.43 -2.44
CA TYR A 445 24.29 -8.62 -1.06
C TYR A 445 23.65 -10.00 -0.86
N PHE A 446 22.70 -10.41 -1.71
CA PHE A 446 22.04 -11.71 -1.57
C PHE A 446 22.97 -12.89 -1.80
N GLN A 447 23.86 -12.82 -2.79
CA GLN A 447 24.86 -13.86 -3.01
C GLN A 447 25.74 -14.06 -1.76
N LYS A 448 26.14 -12.97 -1.09
CA LYS A 448 26.92 -13.03 0.15
C LYS A 448 26.10 -13.61 1.31
N VAL A 449 24.83 -13.22 1.47
CA VAL A 449 23.91 -13.80 2.47
C VAL A 449 23.75 -15.31 2.28
N VAL A 450 23.54 -15.77 1.04
CA VAL A 450 23.40 -17.20 0.73
C VAL A 450 24.69 -17.95 1.02
N ARG A 451 25.85 -17.43 0.58
CA ARG A 451 27.17 -18.04 0.86
C ARG A 451 27.43 -18.13 2.36
N TYR A 452 27.08 -17.10 3.12
CA TYR A 452 27.23 -17.10 4.58
C TYR A 452 26.40 -18.20 5.23
N ARG A 453 25.11 -18.34 4.87
CA ARG A 453 24.23 -19.39 5.41
C ARG A 453 24.72 -20.80 5.08
N ILE A 454 25.31 -20.99 3.89
CA ILE A 454 25.93 -22.27 3.52
C ILE A 454 27.14 -22.57 4.40
N LYS A 455 28.00 -21.57 4.63
CA LYS A 455 29.22 -21.71 5.44
C LYS A 455 28.93 -21.84 6.94
N HIS A 456 27.91 -21.16 7.43
CA HIS A 456 27.54 -21.07 8.84
C HIS A 456 26.11 -21.61 9.04
N LYS A 457 25.96 -22.94 8.94
CA LYS A 457 24.65 -23.60 9.12
C LYS A 457 24.00 -23.17 10.44
N GLY A 458 22.74 -22.75 10.38
CA GLY A 458 21.96 -22.32 11.54
C GLY A 458 22.26 -20.89 12.03
N LYS A 459 23.13 -20.13 11.35
CA LYS A 459 23.40 -18.72 11.68
C LYS A 459 22.89 -17.79 10.57
N ASP A 460 22.34 -16.65 10.96
CA ASP A 460 22.02 -15.56 10.05
C ASP A 460 23.02 -14.42 10.22
N ALA A 461 23.62 -13.94 9.12
CA ALA A 461 24.56 -12.83 9.14
C ALA A 461 23.94 -11.52 9.67
N ARG A 462 22.60 -11.44 9.68
CA ARG A 462 21.85 -10.31 10.23
C ARG A 462 21.87 -10.29 11.75
N ASP A 463 22.03 -11.44 12.40
CA ASP A 463 22.06 -11.56 13.86
C ASP A 463 23.40 -11.05 14.42
N THR A 464 24.48 -11.25 13.67
CA THR A 464 25.84 -10.80 14.01
C THR A 464 26.21 -9.45 13.40
N ASN A 465 25.32 -8.85 12.61
CA ASN A 465 25.58 -7.65 11.82
C ASN A 465 26.72 -7.76 10.77
N ASP A 466 27.17 -8.98 10.45
CA ASP A 466 28.19 -9.23 9.41
C ASP A 466 27.71 -8.76 8.03
N ASP A 467 26.41 -8.83 7.79
CA ASP A 467 25.75 -8.45 6.54
C ASP A 467 25.90 -6.96 6.20
N LEU A 468 26.13 -6.10 7.21
CA LEU A 468 26.30 -4.66 7.00
C LEU A 468 27.53 -4.33 6.15
N GLN A 469 28.55 -5.19 6.13
CA GLN A 469 29.72 -5.01 5.27
C GLN A 469 29.40 -5.25 3.79
N TRP A 470 28.28 -5.91 3.49
CA TRP A 470 27.90 -6.31 2.14
C TRP A 470 26.91 -5.35 1.51
N VAL A 471 26.24 -4.54 2.32
CA VAL A 471 25.43 -3.42 1.85
C VAL A 471 26.39 -2.39 1.27
N GLU A 472 26.33 -2.20 -0.04
CA GLU A 472 27.14 -1.18 -0.72
C GLU A 472 26.83 0.19 -0.12
N ASP A 473 27.89 0.88 0.31
CA ASP A 473 27.78 2.31 0.60
C ASP A 473 27.61 3.02 -0.74
N TRP A 474 26.72 4.00 -0.80
CA TRP A 474 26.69 4.88 -1.95
C TRP A 474 28.00 5.66 -1.99
N VAL A 475 28.93 5.19 -2.82
CA VAL A 475 30.07 5.98 -3.26
C VAL A 475 29.55 6.70 -4.49
N GLY A 476 29.21 7.98 -4.35
CA GLY A 476 28.86 8.80 -5.51
C GLY A 476 29.97 8.74 -6.57
N PRO A 477 29.67 9.09 -7.83
CA PRO A 477 30.73 9.37 -8.80
C PRO A 477 31.69 10.47 -8.30
#